data_AF-A0A8C4ZW97-F1
#
_entry.id   AF-A0A8C4ZW97-F1
#
_cell.length_a   1.000
_cell.length_b   1.000
_cell.length_c   1.000
_cell.angle_alpha   90.00
_cell.angle_beta   90.00
_cell.angle_gamma   90.00
#
_symmetry.space_group_name_H-M   'P 1'
#
loop_
_entity.id
_entity.type
_entity.pdbx_description
1 polymer ?
#
loop_
_entity_poly.entity_id
_entity_poly.type
_entity_poly.pdbx_seq_one_letter_code
_entity_poly.pdbx_strand_id
1 'polypeptide(L)'
;MLPISHPKADDVLQLMLSEWQMDRPKLLISVQGGSENLILPPKVSRAFSKGLLTAALSTGAWILTDGINTGVSKYVGEAQKKFGSHNLRKRNTVGVTPWGMINNNNNDLIGRDVYRPYQSLGNPLSKRDCLNNFHSHFLLVDDGTIGKYGCQHGFRRRLEKHIQQQRIHPRELFTSVTSHQINHFISVPPHHLIGMNQGVPVVCVVVEGGPAVVTTVLDYVSSNPPVPVFVFEGSGKAADLLAFLHKQTAMDRYSYGIFVLKGTYYTTRCECD
;
A
#
# COMPACT_ATOMS: atom_id res chain seq x y z
N MET A 1 7.82 2.58 -19.77
CA MET A 1 6.51 2.33 -19.11
C MET A 1 5.67 1.57 -20.12
N LEU A 2 5.14 0.39 -19.79
CA LEU A 2 4.35 -0.44 -20.72
C LEU A 2 2.98 -0.70 -20.09
N PRO A 3 1.85 -0.44 -20.78
CA PRO A 3 0.58 -1.01 -20.37
C PRO A 3 0.70 -2.54 -20.46
N ILE A 4 0.41 -3.23 -19.36
CA ILE A 4 0.60 -4.68 -19.31
C ILE A 4 -0.77 -5.37 -19.37
N SER A 5 -1.01 -6.09 -20.45
CA SER A 5 -2.20 -6.93 -20.61
C SER A 5 -1.96 -8.27 -19.93
N HIS A 6 -2.74 -8.57 -18.89
CA HIS A 6 -2.69 -9.84 -18.14
C HIS A 6 -1.29 -10.28 -17.65
N PRO A 7 -0.50 -9.42 -16.98
CA PRO A 7 0.80 -9.82 -16.45
C PRO A 7 0.72 -10.99 -15.48
N LYS A 8 1.70 -11.90 -15.57
CA LYS A 8 2.02 -12.81 -14.46
C LYS A 8 2.66 -11.99 -13.35
N ALA A 9 2.25 -12.27 -12.10
CA ALA A 9 2.78 -11.56 -10.93
C ALA A 9 4.29 -11.75 -10.76
N ASP A 10 4.81 -12.91 -11.16
CA ASP A 10 6.23 -13.24 -11.06
C ASP A 10 7.10 -12.36 -11.98
N ASP A 11 6.73 -12.26 -13.26
CA ASP A 11 7.44 -11.42 -14.22
C ASP A 11 7.48 -9.95 -13.75
N VAL A 12 6.38 -9.45 -13.20
CA VAL A 12 6.31 -8.08 -12.66
C VAL A 12 7.17 -7.92 -11.41
N LEU A 13 7.17 -8.90 -10.51
CA LEU A 13 8.03 -8.83 -9.34
C LEU A 13 9.52 -8.86 -9.74
N GLN A 14 9.89 -9.69 -10.72
CA GLN A 14 11.26 -9.72 -11.26
C GLN A 14 11.64 -8.39 -11.90
N LEU A 15 10.73 -7.76 -12.64
CA LEU A 15 10.92 -6.40 -13.17
C LEU A 15 11.19 -5.41 -12.03
N MET A 16 10.40 -5.43 -10.97
CA MET A 16 10.53 -4.51 -9.83
C MET A 16 11.87 -4.69 -9.11
N LEU A 17 12.32 -5.93 -8.90
CA LEU A 17 13.56 -6.21 -8.17
C LEU A 17 14.81 -6.01 -9.03
N SER A 18 14.78 -6.45 -10.30
CA SER A 18 15.97 -6.49 -11.15
C SER A 18 16.13 -5.21 -11.99
N GLU A 19 15.08 -4.82 -12.71
CA GLU A 19 15.15 -3.70 -13.65
C GLU A 19 14.93 -2.36 -12.96
N TRP A 20 13.96 -2.29 -12.04
CA TRP A 20 13.72 -1.08 -11.25
C TRP A 20 14.67 -0.96 -10.05
N GLN A 21 15.42 -2.03 -9.74
CA GLN A 21 16.38 -2.09 -8.63
C GLN A 21 15.73 -1.70 -7.30
N MET A 22 14.47 -2.10 -7.08
CA MET A 22 13.81 -1.90 -5.80
C MET A 22 14.36 -2.88 -4.77
N ASP A 23 14.66 -2.38 -3.57
CA ASP A 23 15.01 -3.22 -2.44
C ASP A 23 13.86 -4.18 -2.12
N ARG A 24 14.17 -5.43 -1.77
CA ARG A 24 13.15 -6.41 -1.37
C ARG A 24 12.34 -5.91 -0.17
N PRO A 25 11.00 -6.01 -0.20
CA PRO A 25 10.19 -5.53 0.90
C PRO A 25 10.32 -6.44 2.11
N LYS A 26 10.48 -5.85 3.29
CA LYS A 26 10.34 -6.58 4.57
C LYS A 26 8.89 -6.57 5.09
N LEU A 27 8.05 -5.74 4.49
CA LEU A 27 6.62 -5.58 4.77
C LEU A 27 5.94 -5.02 3.50
N LEU A 28 4.73 -5.45 3.22
CA LEU A 28 3.88 -4.86 2.20
C LEU A 28 2.68 -4.18 2.84
N ILE A 29 2.55 -2.86 2.65
CA ILE A 29 1.41 -2.08 3.11
C ILE A 29 0.51 -1.80 1.91
N SER A 30 -0.61 -2.51 1.83
CA SER A 30 -1.62 -2.29 0.80
C SER A 30 -2.65 -1.26 1.28
N VAL A 31 -2.66 -0.06 0.70
CA VAL A 31 -3.57 1.02 1.08
C VAL A 31 -4.82 0.96 0.20
N GLN A 32 -5.98 0.90 0.86
CA GLN A 32 -7.31 0.86 0.27
C GLN A 32 -8.13 2.05 0.80
N GLY A 33 -9.09 2.52 0.03
CA GLY A 33 -9.91 3.66 0.43
C GLY A 33 -10.76 4.20 -0.70
N GLY A 34 -11.35 5.38 -0.48
CA GLY A 34 -12.10 6.08 -1.52
C GLY A 34 -11.21 6.51 -2.68
N SER A 35 -11.74 6.39 -3.90
CA SER A 35 -11.12 6.85 -5.16
C SER A 35 -11.53 8.27 -5.56
N GLU A 36 -12.58 8.82 -4.93
CA GLU A 36 -13.07 10.17 -5.20
C GLU A 36 -12.39 11.24 -4.33
N ASN A 37 -12.66 12.52 -4.56
CA ASN A 37 -12.11 13.61 -3.76
C ASN A 37 -12.57 13.53 -2.30
N LEU A 38 -11.73 12.89 -1.50
CA LEU A 38 -11.87 12.73 -0.06
C LEU A 38 -11.31 13.97 0.67
N ILE A 39 -12.06 14.49 1.64
CA ILE A 39 -11.57 15.50 2.58
C ILE A 39 -11.47 14.85 3.96
N LEU A 40 -10.25 14.49 4.36
CA LEU A 40 -9.99 13.96 5.69
C LEU A 40 -9.92 15.09 6.72
N PRO A 41 -10.49 14.91 7.93
CA PRO A 41 -10.26 15.82 9.03
C PRO A 41 -8.74 16.03 9.26
N PRO A 42 -8.25 17.26 9.48
CA PRO A 42 -6.81 17.54 9.53
C PRO A 42 -6.03 16.67 10.53
N LYS A 43 -6.66 16.33 11.67
CA LYS A 43 -6.09 15.43 12.67
C LYS A 43 -5.90 14.00 12.14
N VAL A 44 -6.94 13.46 11.49
CA VAL A 44 -6.92 12.12 10.88
C VAL A 44 -5.91 12.07 9.74
N SER A 45 -5.93 13.08 8.86
CA SER A 45 -4.95 13.21 7.77
C SER A 45 -3.50 13.21 8.27
N ARG A 46 -3.21 13.98 9.33
CA ARG A 46 -1.87 14.03 9.95
C ARG A 46 -1.49 12.69 10.58
N ALA A 47 -2.39 12.06 11.33
CA ALA A 47 -2.16 10.78 11.98
C ALA A 47 -1.89 9.66 10.95
N PHE A 48 -2.74 9.55 9.94
CA PHE A 48 -2.57 8.64 8.81
C PHE A 48 -1.23 8.87 8.11
N SER A 49 -0.96 10.09 7.67
CA SER A 49 0.24 10.43 6.90
C SER A 49 1.53 10.15 7.68
N LYS A 50 1.58 10.56 8.95
CA LYS A 50 2.77 10.35 9.79
C LYS A 50 2.93 8.86 10.11
N GLY A 51 1.85 8.18 10.51
CA GLY A 51 1.87 6.77 10.87
C GLY A 51 2.32 5.88 9.72
N LEU A 52 1.69 6.04 8.55
CA LEU A 52 2.01 5.27 7.34
C LEU A 52 3.49 5.40 6.97
N LEU A 53 4.00 6.62 6.88
CA LEU A 53 5.38 6.85 6.44
C LEU A 53 6.40 6.45 7.50
N THR A 54 6.07 6.62 8.79
CA THR A 54 6.94 6.14 9.87
C THR A 54 7.08 4.63 9.80
N ALA A 55 5.97 3.90 9.66
CA ALA A 55 5.98 2.44 9.56
C ALA A 55 6.73 1.96 8.30
N ALA A 56 6.50 2.59 7.15
CA ALA A 56 7.16 2.20 5.92
C ALA A 56 8.67 2.44 5.97
N LEU A 57 9.12 3.58 6.49
CA LEU A 57 10.53 3.92 6.58
C LEU A 57 11.27 3.09 7.64
N SER A 58 10.64 2.80 8.78
CA SER A 58 11.28 2.03 9.86
C SER A 58 11.45 0.55 9.51
N THR A 59 10.57 0.01 8.66
CA THR A 59 10.60 -1.40 8.28
C THR A 59 11.21 -1.65 6.91
N GLY A 60 11.36 -0.63 6.06
CA GLY A 60 11.69 -0.84 4.64
C GLY A 60 10.50 -1.45 3.88
N ALA A 61 9.28 -1.03 4.22
CA ALA A 61 8.08 -1.53 3.56
C ALA A 61 7.91 -0.98 2.15
N TRP A 62 7.22 -1.75 1.32
CA TRP A 62 6.59 -1.23 0.11
C TRP A 62 5.18 -0.73 0.43
N ILE A 63 4.76 0.34 -0.24
CA ILE A 63 3.40 0.88 -0.15
C ILE A 63 2.73 0.68 -1.51
N LEU A 64 1.61 -0.06 -1.55
CA LEU A 64 0.77 -0.20 -2.74
C LEU A 64 -0.49 0.64 -2.64
N THR A 65 -0.81 1.35 -3.72
CA THR A 65 -2.05 2.13 -3.88
C THR A 65 -2.61 1.93 -5.30
N ASP A 66 -3.68 2.64 -5.67
CA ASP A 66 -4.13 2.75 -7.07
C ASP A 66 -3.37 3.81 -7.89
N GLY A 67 -2.51 4.62 -7.27
CA GLY A 67 -1.59 5.56 -7.93
C GLY A 67 -2.23 6.83 -8.51
N ILE A 68 -3.54 6.99 -8.43
CA ILE A 68 -4.23 8.17 -8.99
C ILE A 68 -4.11 9.37 -8.04
N ASN A 69 -4.19 10.59 -8.59
CA ASN A 69 -4.04 11.83 -7.83
C ASN A 69 -5.33 12.32 -7.17
N THR A 70 -6.19 11.39 -6.78
CA THR A 70 -7.49 11.57 -6.11
C THR A 70 -7.57 10.60 -4.93
N GLY A 71 -8.59 10.75 -4.09
CA GLY A 71 -8.86 9.79 -3.02
C GLY A 71 -7.71 9.56 -2.04
N VAL A 72 -7.62 8.32 -1.55
CA VAL A 72 -6.61 7.90 -0.58
C VAL A 72 -5.19 7.98 -1.13
N SER A 73 -4.98 7.67 -2.42
CA SER A 73 -3.66 7.72 -3.05
C SER A 73 -3.09 9.15 -3.07
N LYS A 74 -3.94 10.16 -3.24
CA LYS A 74 -3.53 11.57 -3.07
C LYS A 74 -2.95 11.83 -1.67
N TYR A 75 -3.60 11.33 -0.61
CA TYR A 75 -3.09 11.48 0.76
C TYR A 75 -1.78 10.72 0.98
N VAL A 76 -1.61 9.53 0.38
CA VAL A 76 -0.34 8.81 0.41
C VAL A 76 0.76 9.62 -0.26
N GLY A 77 0.48 10.24 -1.42
CA GLY A 77 1.41 11.12 -2.12
C GLY A 77 1.82 12.35 -1.30
N GLU A 78 0.86 13.06 -0.70
CA GLU A 78 1.16 14.19 0.18
C GLU A 78 1.91 13.77 1.46
N ALA A 79 1.62 12.58 1.99
CA ALA A 79 2.38 12.01 3.10
C ALA A 79 3.84 11.72 2.69
N GLN A 80 4.06 11.18 1.50
CA GLN A 80 5.39 10.96 0.93
C GLN A 80 6.16 12.28 0.73
N LYS A 81 5.47 13.34 0.28
CA LYS A 81 6.03 14.69 0.15
C LYS A 81 6.47 15.26 1.50
N LYS A 82 5.66 15.05 2.54
CA LYS A 82 5.84 15.67 3.86
C LYS A 82 6.76 14.89 4.81
N PHE A 83 6.68 13.56 4.79
CA PHE A 83 7.35 12.67 5.75
C PHE A 83 8.24 11.62 5.09
N GLY A 84 8.20 11.49 3.75
CA GLY A 84 8.97 10.50 3.03
C GLY A 84 10.44 10.86 2.87
N SER A 85 11.23 9.90 2.39
CA SER A 85 12.65 10.12 2.09
C SER A 85 12.83 11.22 1.04
N HIS A 86 13.83 12.09 1.23
CA HIS A 86 14.24 13.05 0.20
C HIS A 86 14.85 12.37 -1.03
N ASN A 87 15.39 11.15 -0.88
CA ASN A 87 15.85 10.36 -2.00
C ASN A 87 14.66 9.62 -2.63
N LEU A 88 14.24 10.07 -3.80
CA LEU A 88 13.12 9.48 -4.55
C LEU A 88 13.33 7.99 -4.87
N ARG A 89 14.58 7.55 -5.06
CA ARG A 89 14.92 6.15 -5.33
C ARG A 89 14.75 5.24 -4.11
N LYS A 90 14.71 5.80 -2.90
CA LYS A 90 14.44 5.06 -1.65
C LYS A 90 12.95 5.03 -1.30
N ARG A 91 12.09 5.60 -2.14
CA ARG A 91 10.64 5.55 -1.96
C ARG A 91 10.16 4.28 -2.65
N ASN A 92 9.51 3.40 -1.90
CA ASN A 92 8.97 2.15 -2.44
C ASN A 92 7.43 2.23 -2.52
N THR A 93 6.93 3.34 -3.09
CA THR A 93 5.49 3.63 -3.20
C THR A 93 5.06 3.39 -4.65
N VAL A 94 4.25 2.37 -4.87
CA VAL A 94 3.88 1.86 -6.20
C VAL A 94 2.39 2.02 -6.42
N GLY A 95 2.02 2.70 -7.51
CA GLY A 95 0.63 2.78 -7.96
C GLY A 95 0.28 1.63 -8.91
N VAL A 96 -0.72 0.83 -8.58
CA VAL A 96 -1.29 -0.18 -9.49
C VAL A 96 -2.55 0.39 -10.10
N THR A 97 -2.43 0.92 -11.30
CA THR A 97 -3.38 1.87 -11.87
C THR A 97 -4.06 1.30 -13.11
N PRO A 98 -5.39 1.41 -13.26
CA PRO A 98 -6.07 1.06 -14.51
C PRO A 98 -5.69 2.05 -15.62
N TRP A 99 -5.14 1.54 -16.72
CA TRP A 99 -4.68 2.35 -17.87
C TRP A 99 -5.80 3.21 -18.45
N GLY A 100 -6.99 2.62 -18.62
CA GLY A 100 -8.17 3.30 -19.16
C GLY A 100 -8.67 4.50 -18.37
N MET A 101 -8.26 4.66 -17.10
CA MET A 101 -8.63 5.80 -16.26
C MET A 101 -7.70 7.01 -16.42
N ILE A 102 -6.50 6.81 -16.94
CA ILE A 102 -5.49 7.87 -16.98
C ILE A 102 -5.72 8.80 -18.16
N ASN A 103 -5.67 10.09 -17.86
CA ASN A 103 -5.74 11.15 -18.84
C ASN A 103 -4.45 11.18 -19.67
N ASN A 104 -4.39 10.36 -20.71
CA ASN A 104 -3.28 10.27 -21.64
C ASN A 104 -3.62 11.01 -22.95
N ASN A 105 -3.95 12.30 -22.85
CA ASN A 105 -4.57 13.07 -23.95
C ASN A 105 -3.73 13.11 -25.24
N ASN A 106 -2.40 12.94 -25.17
CA ASN A 106 -1.51 13.02 -26.32
C ASN A 106 -0.73 11.72 -26.59
N ASN A 107 -1.15 10.57 -26.04
CA ASN A 107 -0.34 9.35 -26.05
C ASN A 107 1.08 9.55 -25.47
N ASP A 108 1.26 10.53 -24.59
CA ASP A 108 2.57 10.87 -24.00
C ASP A 108 3.20 9.68 -23.29
N LEU A 109 2.40 8.78 -22.74
CA LEU A 109 2.86 7.58 -22.05
C LEU A 109 3.13 6.38 -22.99
N ILE A 110 2.85 6.51 -24.28
CA ILE A 110 3.04 5.42 -25.26
C ILE A 110 4.38 5.58 -25.96
N GLY A 111 5.16 4.51 -25.92
CA GLY A 111 6.37 4.37 -26.71
C GLY A 111 7.19 3.16 -26.28
N ARG A 112 7.92 2.59 -27.23
CA ARG A 112 8.81 1.46 -27.00
C ARG A 112 10.21 1.97 -26.73
N ASP A 113 10.81 1.55 -25.61
CA ASP A 113 12.18 1.88 -25.23
C ASP A 113 12.49 3.39 -25.22
N VAL A 114 11.49 4.22 -24.89
CA VAL A 114 11.62 5.67 -24.83
C VAL A 114 11.28 6.22 -23.45
N TYR A 115 12.05 7.24 -23.05
CA TYR A 115 11.69 8.09 -21.91
C TYR A 115 10.65 9.11 -22.36
N ARG A 116 9.58 9.23 -21.57
CA ARG A 116 8.50 10.17 -21.82
C ARG A 116 8.21 10.99 -20.57
N PRO A 117 8.32 12.34 -20.62
CA PRO A 117 7.89 13.17 -19.52
C PRO A 117 6.37 13.05 -19.37
N TYR A 118 5.90 12.89 -18.14
CA TYR A 118 4.48 12.92 -17.80
C TYR A 118 4.22 14.07 -16.85
N GLN A 119 3.15 14.81 -17.10
CA GLN A 119 2.74 15.91 -16.24
C GLN A 119 1.47 15.53 -15.47
N SER A 120 1.59 15.46 -14.15
CA SER A 120 0.49 15.18 -13.22
C SER A 120 -0.45 16.38 -13.03
N LEU A 121 -0.85 17.02 -14.12
CA LEU A 121 -1.86 18.07 -14.10
C LEU A 121 -3.21 17.48 -14.51
N GLY A 122 -4.17 17.56 -13.58
CA GLY A 122 -5.55 17.24 -13.88
C GLY A 122 -6.13 18.29 -14.83
N ASN A 123 -6.94 17.85 -15.78
CA ASN A 123 -7.79 18.75 -16.56
C ASN A 123 -9.15 18.83 -15.86
N PRO A 124 -9.59 20.00 -15.35
CA PRO A 124 -10.90 20.14 -14.70
C PRO A 124 -12.09 19.71 -15.56
N LEU A 125 -11.92 19.67 -16.89
CA LEU A 125 -12.93 19.26 -17.85
C LEU A 125 -12.85 17.78 -18.23
N SER A 126 -11.78 17.07 -17.83
CA SER A 126 -11.62 15.64 -18.11
C SER A 126 -12.29 14.79 -17.03
N LYS A 127 -12.99 13.74 -17.45
CA LYS A 127 -13.50 12.69 -16.55
C LYS A 127 -12.43 11.64 -16.19
N ARG A 128 -11.19 11.83 -16.67
CA ARG A 128 -10.05 10.92 -16.44
C ARG A 128 -9.16 11.48 -15.34
N ASP A 129 -8.53 10.57 -14.60
CA ASP A 129 -7.60 10.90 -13.54
C ASP A 129 -6.18 11.13 -14.06
N CYS A 130 -5.35 11.74 -13.23
CA CYS A 130 -3.91 11.85 -13.47
C CYS A 130 -3.13 11.05 -12.42
N LEU A 131 -1.95 10.55 -12.80
CA LEU A 131 -1.07 9.83 -11.88
C LEU A 131 -0.53 10.77 -10.79
N ASN A 132 -0.38 10.27 -9.57
CA ASN A 132 0.14 11.04 -8.45
C ASN A 132 1.68 11.17 -8.50
N ASN A 133 2.18 12.39 -8.69
CA ASN A 133 3.63 12.67 -8.86
C ASN A 133 4.54 12.35 -7.66
N PHE A 134 4.00 11.94 -6.51
CA PHE A 134 4.80 11.54 -5.35
C PHE A 134 4.92 10.03 -5.19
N HIS A 135 4.26 9.25 -6.04
CA HIS A 135 4.55 7.83 -6.20
C HIS A 135 5.85 7.65 -6.98
N SER A 136 6.59 6.60 -6.61
CA SER A 136 7.90 6.31 -7.20
C SER A 136 7.81 5.48 -8.47
N HIS A 137 6.82 4.59 -8.54
CA HIS A 137 6.67 3.62 -9.61
C HIS A 137 5.18 3.41 -9.93
N PHE A 138 4.90 3.00 -11.17
CA PHE A 138 3.55 2.74 -11.64
C PHE A 138 3.47 1.45 -12.46
N LEU A 139 2.46 0.65 -12.17
CA LEU A 139 2.03 -0.50 -12.97
C LEU A 139 0.69 -0.14 -13.61
N LEU A 140 0.69 0.04 -14.93
CA LEU A 140 -0.51 0.42 -15.68
C LEU A 140 -1.16 -0.83 -16.26
N VAL A 141 -2.30 -1.21 -15.67
CA VAL A 141 -3.04 -2.43 -16.02
C VAL A 141 -4.05 -2.11 -17.10
N ASP A 142 -3.97 -2.80 -18.22
CA ASP A 142 -4.86 -2.56 -19.36
C ASP A 142 -5.73 -3.79 -19.66
N ASP A 143 -7.04 -3.57 -19.73
CA ASP A 143 -8.06 -4.54 -20.14
C ASP A 143 -8.82 -4.07 -21.40
N GLY A 144 -8.37 -2.98 -22.04
CA GLY A 144 -9.01 -2.37 -23.21
C GLY A 144 -10.21 -1.49 -22.88
N THR A 145 -10.63 -1.37 -21.62
CA THR A 145 -11.72 -0.48 -21.23
C THR A 145 -11.24 0.96 -21.05
N ILE A 146 -12.14 1.92 -21.27
CA ILE A 146 -11.86 3.36 -21.13
C ILE A 146 -12.77 3.92 -20.05
N GLY A 147 -12.19 4.67 -19.10
CA GLY A 147 -12.92 5.33 -18.02
C GLY A 147 -13.58 4.38 -17.03
N LYS A 148 -13.10 3.14 -16.92
CA LYS A 148 -13.57 2.15 -15.95
C LYS A 148 -12.50 1.81 -14.93
N TYR A 149 -12.91 1.74 -13.67
CA TYR A 149 -12.10 1.19 -12.59
C TYR A 149 -12.29 -0.32 -12.48
N GLY A 150 -11.34 -0.98 -11.83
CA GLY A 150 -11.51 -2.33 -11.28
C GLY A 150 -10.71 -3.42 -11.99
N CYS A 151 -10.29 -3.18 -13.24
CA CYS A 151 -9.49 -4.15 -14.01
C CYS A 151 -8.16 -4.51 -13.31
N GLN A 152 -7.63 -3.57 -12.52
CA GLN A 152 -6.40 -3.74 -11.76
C GLN A 152 -6.55 -4.62 -10.51
N HIS A 153 -7.76 -4.80 -9.96
CA HIS A 153 -7.97 -5.47 -8.67
C HIS A 153 -7.48 -6.93 -8.67
N GLY A 154 -7.83 -7.68 -9.71
CA GLY A 154 -7.42 -9.08 -9.84
C GLY A 154 -5.91 -9.24 -9.96
N PHE A 155 -5.27 -8.34 -10.71
CA PHE A 155 -3.81 -8.32 -10.82
C PHE A 155 -3.15 -7.93 -9.50
N ARG A 156 -3.60 -6.85 -8.85
CA ARG A 156 -3.07 -6.38 -7.56
C ARG A 156 -3.09 -7.50 -6.52
N ARG A 157 -4.18 -8.26 -6.41
CA ARG A 157 -4.28 -9.41 -5.49
C ARG A 157 -3.26 -10.51 -5.79
N ARG A 158 -3.06 -10.84 -7.06
CA ARG A 158 -2.04 -11.82 -7.47
C ARG A 158 -0.63 -11.33 -7.16
N LEU A 159 -0.36 -10.05 -7.38
CA LEU A 159 0.93 -9.43 -7.06
C LEU A 159 1.20 -9.44 -5.55
N GLU A 160 0.24 -9.00 -4.74
CA GLU A 160 0.34 -9.02 -3.27
C GLU A 160 0.61 -10.43 -2.74
N LYS A 161 -0.12 -11.43 -3.23
CA LYS A 161 0.09 -12.84 -2.86
C LYS A 161 1.48 -13.34 -3.28
N HIS A 162 1.97 -12.95 -4.45
CA HIS A 162 3.29 -13.35 -4.92
C HIS A 162 4.42 -12.69 -4.12
N ILE A 163 4.24 -11.44 -3.71
CA ILE A 163 5.15 -10.75 -2.78
C ILE A 163 5.15 -11.46 -1.43
N GLN A 164 3.97 -11.83 -0.91
CA GLN A 164 3.84 -12.55 0.36
C GLN A 164 4.61 -13.87 0.37
N GLN A 165 4.76 -14.53 -0.77
CA GLN A 165 5.49 -15.79 -0.88
C GLN A 165 7.01 -15.61 -0.94
N GLN A 166 7.51 -14.38 -1.06
CA GLN A 166 8.95 -14.13 -1.11
C GLN A 166 9.57 -14.39 0.26
N ARG A 167 10.68 -15.14 0.27
CA ARG A 167 11.43 -15.41 1.49
C ARG A 167 12.24 -14.20 1.90
N ILE A 168 12.03 -13.75 3.13
CA ILE A 168 12.91 -12.77 3.77
C ILE A 168 14.17 -13.51 4.24
N HIS A 169 15.34 -13.16 3.70
CA HIS A 169 16.58 -13.78 4.16
C HIS A 169 17.04 -13.15 5.49
N PRO A 170 17.48 -13.95 6.48
CA PRO A 170 17.91 -13.46 7.79
C PRO A 170 18.92 -12.31 7.71
N ARG A 171 19.90 -12.40 6.81
CA ARG A 171 20.94 -11.38 6.63
C ARG A 171 20.40 -10.00 6.24
N GLU A 172 19.24 -9.93 5.57
CA GLU A 172 18.63 -8.66 5.15
C GLU A 172 17.90 -7.96 6.30
N LEU A 173 17.43 -8.69 7.32
CA LEU A 173 16.76 -8.11 8.49
C LEU A 173 17.73 -7.29 9.37
N PHE A 174 19.02 -7.63 9.39
CA PHE A 174 20.00 -7.08 10.34
C PHE A 174 20.76 -5.84 9.83
N THR A 175 20.54 -5.39 8.59
CA THR A 175 21.24 -4.23 8.01
C THR A 175 20.80 -2.87 8.58
N SER A 176 19.70 -2.83 9.33
CA SER A 176 19.15 -1.62 9.96
C SER A 176 19.53 -1.46 11.45
N VAL A 177 20.36 -2.36 11.99
CA VAL A 177 20.74 -2.37 13.41
C VAL A 177 22.11 -1.73 13.60
N THR A 178 22.26 -0.80 14.56
CA THR A 178 23.53 -0.12 14.84
C THR A 178 24.56 -1.10 15.45
N SER A 179 25.85 -0.81 15.22
CA SER A 179 27.00 -1.67 15.55
C SER A 179 27.04 -2.15 17.01
N HIS A 180 26.39 -1.43 17.94
CA HIS A 180 26.38 -1.76 19.36
C HIS A 180 25.38 -2.87 19.74
N GLN A 181 24.38 -3.15 18.90
CA GLN A 181 23.39 -4.21 19.16
C GLN A 181 23.77 -5.54 18.48
N ILE A 182 24.72 -5.55 17.53
CA ILE A 182 25.16 -6.74 16.80
C ILE A 182 25.69 -7.83 17.73
N ASN A 183 26.46 -7.46 18.77
CA ASN A 183 27.08 -8.42 19.68
C ASN A 183 26.08 -9.17 20.57
N HIS A 184 24.88 -8.61 20.83
CA HIS A 184 23.85 -9.30 21.58
C HIS A 184 23.13 -10.38 20.74
N PHE A 185 23.05 -10.19 19.42
CA PHE A 185 22.28 -11.06 18.54
C PHE A 185 23.07 -12.22 17.90
N ILE A 186 24.42 -12.16 17.87
CA ILE A 186 25.26 -13.29 17.43
C ILE A 186 25.13 -14.50 18.40
N SER A 187 24.65 -14.27 19.63
CA SER A 187 24.39 -15.31 20.62
C SER A 187 22.99 -15.95 20.52
N VAL A 188 22.14 -15.54 19.57
CA VAL A 188 20.76 -16.08 19.49
C VAL A 188 20.80 -17.53 18.99
N PRO A 189 20.29 -18.50 19.77
CA PRO A 189 20.34 -19.90 19.39
C PRO A 189 19.59 -20.17 18.07
N PRO A 190 20.04 -21.12 17.24
CA PRO A 190 19.41 -21.45 15.96
C PRO A 190 17.91 -21.81 16.05
N HIS A 191 17.42 -22.22 17.22
CA HIS A 191 16.00 -22.52 17.42
C HIS A 191 15.11 -21.27 17.56
N HIS A 192 15.67 -20.12 17.93
CA HIS A 192 14.96 -18.83 17.89
C HIS A 192 14.95 -18.19 16.49
N LEU A 193 15.79 -18.72 15.58
CA LEU A 193 15.87 -18.33 14.18
C LEU A 193 14.82 -19.06 13.29
N ILE A 194 14.08 -20.02 13.87
CA ILE A 194 13.06 -20.86 13.20
C ILE A 194 11.87 -20.04 12.65
N GLY A 195 11.68 -18.80 13.12
CA GLY A 195 10.67 -17.87 12.59
C GLY A 195 11.06 -17.16 11.28
N MET A 196 12.28 -17.30 10.77
CA MET A 196 12.78 -16.48 9.66
C MET A 196 12.61 -17.10 8.27
N ASN A 197 11.84 -18.18 8.15
CA ASN A 197 11.37 -18.69 6.86
C ASN A 197 9.98 -18.13 6.50
N GLN A 198 9.63 -16.99 7.10
CA GLN A 198 8.37 -16.31 6.85
C GLN A 198 8.42 -15.58 5.51
N GLY A 199 7.29 -15.66 4.80
CA GLY A 199 7.03 -14.83 3.65
C GLY A 199 6.97 -13.34 4.03
N VAL A 200 6.96 -12.44 3.04
CA VAL A 200 6.80 -11.01 3.31
C VAL A 200 5.43 -10.78 3.95
N PRO A 201 5.35 -10.23 5.19
CA PRO A 201 4.07 -9.92 5.79
C PRO A 201 3.34 -8.88 4.97
N VAL A 202 2.03 -9.07 4.79
CA VAL A 202 1.14 -8.13 4.10
C VAL A 202 0.14 -7.60 5.11
N VAL A 203 -0.07 -6.28 5.11
CA VAL A 203 -1.13 -5.62 5.87
C VAL A 203 -1.95 -4.73 4.95
N CYS A 204 -3.25 -4.64 5.21
CA CYS A 204 -4.15 -3.74 4.53
C CYS A 204 -4.42 -2.52 5.42
N VAL A 205 -4.38 -1.31 4.85
CA VAL A 205 -4.77 -0.07 5.53
C VAL A 205 -5.98 0.52 4.83
N VAL A 206 -7.03 0.82 5.58
CA VAL A 206 -8.29 1.36 5.07
C VAL A 206 -8.50 2.79 5.57
N VAL A 207 -8.72 3.70 4.63
CA VAL A 207 -9.05 5.10 4.90
C VAL A 207 -10.26 5.50 4.05
N GLU A 208 -11.34 5.88 4.72
CA GLU A 208 -12.65 6.07 4.12
C GLU A 208 -13.07 4.83 3.29
N GLY A 209 -14.05 4.96 2.40
CA GLY A 209 -14.35 3.97 1.39
C GLY A 209 -15.82 3.94 1.01
N GLY A 210 -16.09 3.61 -0.24
CA GLY A 210 -17.42 3.19 -0.69
C GLY A 210 -17.68 1.69 -0.42
N PRO A 211 -18.83 1.16 -0.86
CA PRO A 211 -19.20 -0.25 -0.70
C PRO A 211 -18.15 -1.26 -1.20
N ALA A 212 -17.42 -0.91 -2.26
CA ALA A 212 -16.33 -1.74 -2.79
C ALA A 212 -15.24 -2.03 -1.75
N VAL A 213 -14.94 -1.08 -0.86
CA VAL A 213 -13.94 -1.26 0.21
C VAL A 213 -14.38 -2.33 1.20
N VAL A 214 -15.68 -2.47 1.49
CA VAL A 214 -16.18 -3.54 2.37
C VAL A 214 -15.91 -4.92 1.77
N THR A 215 -16.13 -5.07 0.46
CA THR A 215 -15.83 -6.33 -0.25
C THR A 215 -14.32 -6.60 -0.24
N THR A 216 -13.51 -5.57 -0.50
CA THR A 216 -12.04 -5.68 -0.41
C THR A 216 -11.56 -6.10 0.98
N VAL A 217 -12.14 -5.54 2.05
CA VAL A 217 -11.81 -5.92 3.42
C VAL A 217 -12.19 -7.38 3.69
N LEU A 218 -13.38 -7.81 3.25
CA LEU A 218 -13.81 -9.21 3.37
C LEU A 218 -12.83 -10.15 2.65
N ASP A 219 -12.38 -9.79 1.45
CA ASP A 219 -11.39 -10.56 0.69
C ASP A 219 -10.06 -10.67 1.43
N TYR A 220 -9.60 -9.60 2.11
CA TYR A 220 -8.37 -9.63 2.90
C TYR A 220 -8.48 -10.52 4.14
N VAL A 221 -9.54 -10.35 4.94
CA VAL A 221 -9.70 -11.13 6.19
C VAL A 221 -10.05 -12.60 5.92
N SER A 222 -10.65 -12.90 4.77
CA SER A 222 -10.99 -14.27 4.36
C SER A 222 -9.87 -14.95 3.55
N SER A 223 -8.77 -14.25 3.28
CA SER A 223 -7.63 -14.82 2.57
C SER A 223 -6.91 -15.88 3.41
N ASN A 224 -6.06 -16.70 2.76
CA ASN A 224 -5.26 -17.70 3.44
C ASN A 224 -3.76 -17.52 3.09
N PRO A 225 -2.91 -17.10 4.05
CA PRO A 225 -3.27 -16.71 5.42
C PRO A 225 -4.04 -15.38 5.46
N PRO A 226 -4.91 -15.13 6.46
CA PRO A 226 -5.64 -13.87 6.60
C PRO A 226 -4.72 -12.66 6.65
N VAL A 227 -5.09 -11.60 5.94
CA VAL A 227 -4.34 -10.33 5.93
C VAL A 227 -4.92 -9.40 7.00
N PRO A 228 -4.10 -8.93 7.97
CA PRO A 228 -4.53 -7.95 8.95
C PRO A 228 -4.97 -6.63 8.29
N VAL A 229 -6.10 -6.08 8.72
CA VAL A 229 -6.70 -4.84 8.21
C VAL A 229 -6.67 -3.77 9.29
N PHE A 230 -6.01 -2.65 9.03
CA PHE A 230 -5.99 -1.46 9.88
C PHE A 230 -6.97 -0.41 9.36
N VAL A 231 -7.99 -0.08 10.14
CA VAL A 231 -9.03 0.88 9.78
C VAL A 231 -8.77 2.20 10.48
N PHE A 232 -8.62 3.30 9.74
CA PHE A 232 -8.48 4.64 10.32
C PHE A 232 -9.85 5.24 10.65
N GLU A 233 -10.23 5.17 11.92
CA GLU A 233 -11.47 5.76 12.41
C GLU A 233 -11.46 7.29 12.31
N GLY A 234 -12.61 7.86 11.97
CA GLY A 234 -12.84 9.28 11.73
C GLY A 234 -12.49 9.69 10.30
N SER A 235 -12.18 8.73 9.42
CA SER A 235 -11.94 9.01 8.00
C SER A 235 -13.21 9.02 7.16
N GLY A 236 -14.34 8.53 7.69
CA GLY A 236 -15.66 8.57 7.06
C GLY A 236 -16.09 7.26 6.39
N LYS A 237 -17.38 7.24 6.00
CA LYS A 237 -18.04 6.20 5.17
C LYS A 237 -17.73 4.76 5.62
N ALA A 238 -17.23 3.88 4.74
CA ALA A 238 -17.01 2.47 5.04
C ALA A 238 -16.03 2.26 6.20
N ALA A 239 -14.98 3.08 6.33
CA ALA A 239 -14.03 2.95 7.42
C ALA A 239 -14.68 3.18 8.79
N ASP A 240 -15.51 4.22 8.92
CA ASP A 240 -16.21 4.50 10.18
C ASP A 240 -17.30 3.46 10.48
N LEU A 241 -17.98 2.94 9.46
CA LEU A 241 -18.92 1.84 9.61
C LEU A 241 -18.22 0.58 10.14
N LEU A 242 -17.09 0.19 9.55
CA LEU A 242 -16.29 -0.96 9.99
C LEU A 242 -15.78 -0.75 11.42
N ALA A 243 -15.29 0.44 11.74
CA ALA A 243 -14.83 0.79 13.08
C ALA A 243 -15.96 0.76 14.12
N PHE A 244 -17.14 1.25 13.77
CA PHE A 244 -18.33 1.21 14.64
C PHE A 244 -18.76 -0.23 14.91
N LEU A 245 -18.93 -1.04 13.86
CA LEU A 245 -19.35 -2.44 13.99
C LEU A 245 -18.36 -3.24 14.83
N HIS A 246 -17.05 -3.08 14.57
CA HIS A 246 -16.00 -3.73 15.36
C HIS A 246 -16.13 -3.43 16.86
N LYS A 247 -16.47 -2.19 17.24
CA LYS A 247 -16.67 -1.82 18.65
C LYS A 247 -17.93 -2.42 19.27
N GLN A 248 -19.01 -2.53 18.49
CA GLN A 248 -20.26 -3.10 18.97
C GLN A 248 -20.15 -4.62 19.16
N THR A 249 -19.37 -5.30 18.32
CA THR A 249 -19.19 -6.76 18.39
C THR A 249 -18.01 -7.19 19.25
N ALA A 250 -17.13 -6.27 19.67
CA ALA A 250 -15.98 -6.57 20.52
C ALA A 250 -16.37 -7.10 21.92
N MET A 251 -17.64 -6.98 22.32
CA MET A 251 -18.15 -7.58 23.55
C MET A 251 -18.38 -9.11 23.44
N ASP A 252 -18.40 -9.69 22.22
CA ASP A 252 -18.76 -11.10 21.95
C ASP A 252 -17.66 -11.91 21.19
N ARG A 253 -16.43 -11.93 21.72
CA ARG A 253 -15.29 -12.87 21.44
C ARG A 253 -14.32 -12.60 20.25
N TYR A 254 -13.07 -13.01 20.50
CA TYR A 254 -11.87 -13.20 19.65
C TYR A 254 -11.71 -12.34 18.38
N SER A 255 -10.94 -11.24 18.51
CA SER A 255 -10.55 -10.34 17.42
C SER A 255 -9.61 -11.01 16.41
N TYR A 256 -10.14 -11.61 15.34
CA TYR A 256 -9.33 -12.05 14.22
C TYR A 256 -9.30 -10.98 13.11
N GLY A 257 -8.21 -10.21 13.07
CA GLY A 257 -7.72 -9.60 11.83
C GLY A 257 -8.11 -8.15 11.51
N ILE A 258 -9.03 -7.51 12.22
CA ILE A 258 -9.33 -6.06 12.05
C ILE A 258 -8.81 -5.28 13.27
N PHE A 259 -8.05 -4.21 13.00
CA PHE A 259 -7.50 -3.30 14.00
C PHE A 259 -8.01 -1.89 13.72
N VAL A 260 -8.57 -1.22 14.73
CA VAL A 260 -9.10 0.14 14.58
C VAL A 260 -8.09 1.15 15.14
N LEU A 261 -7.62 2.07 14.29
CA LEU A 261 -6.67 3.12 14.64
C LEU A 261 -7.38 4.46 14.78
N LYS A 262 -7.22 5.12 15.94
CA LYS A 262 -7.77 6.46 16.20
C LYS A 262 -6.76 7.56 15.89
N GLY A 263 -7.22 8.63 15.25
CA GLY A 263 -6.43 9.82 14.92
C GLY A 263 -6.10 10.75 16.10
N THR A 264 -6.11 10.26 17.35
CA THR A 264 -5.84 11.06 18.57
C THR A 264 -4.51 10.68 19.21
N TYR A 265 -3.70 11.66 19.60
CA TYR A 265 -2.43 11.52 20.36
C TYR A 265 -2.63 11.04 21.81
N TYR A 266 -3.54 10.09 22.03
CA TYR A 266 -3.52 9.30 23.24
C TYR A 266 -3.16 7.90 22.79
N THR A 267 -2.02 7.43 23.28
CA THR A 267 -1.65 6.02 23.34
C THR A 267 -2.85 5.21 23.84
N THR A 268 -3.69 4.72 22.94
CA THR A 268 -4.51 3.56 23.23
C THR A 268 -3.55 2.40 23.15
N ARG A 269 -3.18 1.88 24.33
CA ARG A 269 -2.75 0.49 24.47
C ARG A 269 -3.60 -0.36 23.51
N CYS A 270 -2.95 -1.14 22.66
CA CYS A 270 -3.58 -2.39 22.26
C CYS A 270 -3.73 -3.16 23.58
N GLU A 271 -4.92 -3.10 24.18
CA GLU A 271 -5.29 -4.03 25.24
C GLU A 271 -5.52 -5.36 24.52
N CYS A 272 -4.43 -6.11 24.40
CA CYS A 272 -4.49 -7.55 24.27
C CYS A 272 -4.72 -8.05 25.69
N ASP A 273 -5.96 -8.40 26.01
CA ASP A 273 -6.26 -9.27 27.14
C ASP A 273 -5.84 -10.71 26.81
#